data_AF-G0JQZ5-F1
#
_entry.id   AF-G0JQZ5-F1
#
_cell.length_a   1.000
_cell.length_b   1.000
_cell.length_c   1.000
_cell.angle_alpha   90.00
_cell.angle_beta   90.00
_cell.angle_gamma   90.00
#
_symmetry.space_group_name_H-M   'P 1'
#
loop_
_entity.id
_entity.type
_entity.pdbx_description
1 polymer ?
#
loop_
_entity_poly.entity_id
_entity_poly.type
_entity_poly.pdbx_seq_one_letter_code
_entity_poly.pdbx_strand_id
1 'polypeptide(L)'
;MRIGRTVQHASAVDTTQITALFSPCRTWRYRLTLPFSGRRGDMLAIFLKNPSSASEMAADKTVRTASEYVWRHFPQAGGLHILNLYALRGTDSKEVGGTLRQQGEAYVIGPENDATIRETLSASPAVIIAWGGHAGIPPVPYDRRVEHCLGILDESKSAIWRNVRKGSEKYPFHACYWAYDDRLTPVQMP
;
A
#
# COMPACT_ATOMS: atom_id res chain seq x y z
N MET A 1 16.71 -4.26 8.82
CA MET A 1 15.52 -5.07 8.53
C MET A 1 15.78 -5.90 7.28
N ARG A 2 15.26 -7.12 7.24
CA ARG A 2 15.41 -8.02 6.09
C ARG A 2 14.58 -7.52 4.93
N ILE A 3 15.22 -7.32 3.79
CA ILE A 3 14.56 -7.03 2.51
C ILE A 3 14.26 -8.34 1.80
N GLY A 4 13.05 -8.46 1.27
CA GLY A 4 12.48 -9.70 0.79
C GLY A 4 12.99 -10.06 -0.60
N ARG A 5 12.60 -11.24 -1.08
CA ARG A 5 12.84 -11.62 -2.47
C ARG A 5 12.13 -10.63 -3.39
N THR A 6 12.78 -10.27 -4.49
CA THR A 6 12.18 -9.49 -5.56
C THR A 6 11.65 -10.40 -6.65
N VAL A 7 10.73 -9.88 -7.45
CA VAL A 7 10.22 -10.46 -8.68
C VAL A 7 10.17 -9.39 -9.75
N GLN A 8 10.04 -9.78 -11.02
CA GLN A 8 9.76 -8.83 -12.08
C GLN A 8 8.40 -8.15 -11.83
N HIS A 9 8.32 -6.86 -12.19
CA HIS A 9 7.05 -6.14 -12.22
C HIS A 9 6.02 -6.88 -13.09
N ALA A 10 4.74 -6.62 -12.84
CA ALA A 10 3.68 -7.14 -13.69
C ALA A 10 3.88 -6.66 -15.12
N SER A 11 3.65 -7.51 -16.13
CA SER A 11 3.83 -7.15 -17.55
C SER A 11 2.93 -5.99 -18.00
N ALA A 12 1.86 -5.72 -17.25
CA ALA A 12 0.96 -4.59 -17.46
C ALA A 12 1.56 -3.23 -17.05
N VAL A 13 2.63 -3.21 -16.25
CA VAL A 13 3.26 -1.97 -15.77
C VAL A 13 4.24 -1.45 -16.81
N ASP A 14 4.19 -0.16 -17.12
CA ASP A 14 5.21 0.52 -17.90
C ASP A 14 6.45 0.72 -17.04
N THR A 15 7.42 -0.17 -17.20
CA THR A 15 8.65 -0.19 -16.39
C THR A 15 9.55 1.00 -16.62
N THR A 16 9.34 1.79 -17.69
CA THR A 16 10.13 2.99 -17.99
C THR A 16 9.69 4.22 -17.20
N GLN A 17 8.47 4.19 -16.63
CA GLN A 17 7.85 5.31 -15.93
C GLN A 17 7.64 5.04 -14.43
N ILE A 18 8.18 3.95 -13.89
CA ILE A 18 8.08 3.63 -12.46
C ILE A 18 8.91 4.61 -11.65
N THR A 19 8.33 5.16 -10.59
CA THR A 19 9.04 6.00 -9.63
C THR A 19 8.78 5.53 -8.21
N ALA A 20 9.78 5.62 -7.33
CA ALA A 20 9.59 5.36 -5.91
C ALA A 20 10.12 6.53 -5.09
N LEU A 21 9.28 7.01 -4.18
CA LEU A 21 9.66 8.07 -3.26
C LEU A 21 10.22 7.43 -1.99
N PHE A 22 11.54 7.44 -1.88
CA PHE A 22 12.27 7.00 -0.70
C PHE A 22 12.77 8.20 0.11
N SER A 23 12.98 8.01 1.42
CA SER A 23 13.85 8.92 2.17
C SER A 23 15.29 8.89 1.61
N PRO A 24 16.11 9.93 1.85
CA PRO A 24 17.50 9.95 1.37
C PRO A 24 18.33 8.74 1.82
N CYS A 25 18.09 8.27 3.05
CA CYS A 25 18.74 7.07 3.61
C CYS A 25 18.10 5.74 3.16
N ARG A 26 17.01 5.80 2.38
CA ARG A 26 16.23 4.65 1.88
C ARG A 26 15.66 3.73 2.94
N THR A 27 15.67 4.14 4.21
CA THR A 27 15.00 3.46 5.34
C THR A 27 13.49 3.43 5.14
N TRP A 28 12.93 4.53 4.66
CA TRP A 28 11.50 4.70 4.41
C TRP A 28 11.20 4.74 2.93
N ARG A 29 10.08 4.12 2.53
CA ARG A 29 9.47 4.31 1.21
C ARG A 29 8.06 4.84 1.41
N TYR A 30 7.83 6.08 0.99
CA TYR A 30 6.57 6.77 1.19
C TYR A 30 5.56 6.41 0.08
N ARG A 31 6.02 6.26 -1.16
CA ARG A 31 5.18 5.92 -2.32
C ARG A 31 5.95 5.10 -3.35
N LEU A 32 5.25 4.20 -4.03
CA LEU A 32 5.71 3.59 -5.29
C LEU A 32 4.64 3.82 -6.35
N THR A 33 5.01 4.35 -7.50
CA THR A 33 4.10 4.69 -8.59
C THR A 33 4.34 3.75 -9.75
N LEU A 34 3.28 3.06 -10.21
CA LEU A 34 3.33 2.02 -11.21
C LEU A 34 2.32 2.35 -12.33
N PRO A 35 2.72 3.15 -13.33
CA PRO A 35 1.89 3.42 -14.50
C PRO A 35 1.64 2.13 -15.27
N PHE A 36 0.47 2.01 -15.89
CA PHE A 36 0.14 0.87 -16.74
C PHE A 36 0.36 1.17 -18.22
N SER A 37 0.96 0.22 -18.92
CA SER A 37 1.27 0.32 -20.35
C SER A 37 0.02 0.55 -21.19
N GLY A 38 0.03 1.61 -22.00
CA GLY A 38 -1.04 1.92 -22.94
C GLY A 38 -2.33 2.46 -22.32
N ARG A 39 -2.36 2.79 -21.03
CA ARG A 39 -3.52 3.42 -20.37
C ARG A 39 -3.25 4.88 -20.04
N ARG A 40 -4.30 5.69 -20.06
CA ARG A 40 -4.25 7.16 -19.84
C ARG A 40 -5.23 7.68 -18.79
N GLY A 41 -5.92 6.80 -18.07
CA GLY A 41 -6.85 7.23 -17.02
C GLY A 41 -6.15 7.60 -15.72
N ASP A 42 -6.94 7.88 -14.70
CA ASP A 42 -6.41 8.29 -13.40
C ASP A 42 -5.64 7.17 -12.70
N MET A 43 -4.70 7.57 -11.85
CA MET A 43 -3.95 6.66 -11.00
C MET A 43 -4.79 6.31 -9.77
N LEU A 44 -5.05 5.02 -9.56
CA LEU A 44 -5.67 4.55 -8.33
C LEU A 44 -4.62 4.41 -7.22
N ALA A 45 -5.04 4.38 -5.97
CA ALA A 45 -4.16 4.05 -4.85
C ALA A 45 -4.49 2.66 -4.28
N ILE A 46 -3.49 1.95 -3.78
CA ILE A 46 -3.66 0.80 -2.89
C ILE A 46 -2.87 1.03 -1.60
N PHE A 47 -3.50 0.75 -0.47
CA PHE A 47 -2.96 1.02 0.85
C PHE A 47 -2.59 -0.30 1.54
N LEU A 48 -1.28 -0.52 1.67
CA LEU A 48 -0.69 -1.74 2.24
C LEU A 48 -0.16 -1.50 3.65
N LYS A 49 0.41 -2.52 4.28
CA LYS A 49 0.93 -2.43 5.65
C LYS A 49 2.23 -1.64 5.74
N ASN A 50 3.26 -2.14 5.08
CA ASN A 50 4.59 -1.59 5.10
C ASN A 50 5.34 -2.03 3.84
N PRO A 51 6.25 -1.20 3.29
CA PRO A 51 7.07 -1.59 2.16
C PRO A 51 7.94 -2.79 2.47
N SER A 52 8.18 -3.65 1.47
CA SER A 52 9.22 -4.68 1.50
C SER A 52 10.33 -4.34 0.49
N SER A 53 10.55 -5.21 -0.51
CA SER A 53 11.64 -5.09 -1.48
C SER A 53 11.28 -4.32 -2.74
N ALA A 54 9.99 -4.07 -3.00
CA ALA A 54 9.54 -3.38 -4.20
C ALA A 54 10.10 -1.96 -4.35
N SER A 55 10.65 -1.66 -5.52
CA SER A 55 11.25 -0.40 -5.95
C SER A 55 10.95 -0.15 -7.43
N GLU A 56 11.60 0.86 -8.01
CA GLU A 56 11.58 1.14 -9.44
C GLU A 56 12.06 -0.05 -10.26
N MET A 57 13.11 -0.73 -9.79
CA MET A 57 13.78 -1.79 -10.54
C MET A 57 13.06 -3.14 -10.49
N ALA A 58 12.32 -3.42 -9.41
CA ALA A 58 11.67 -4.72 -9.22
C ALA A 58 10.48 -4.64 -8.27
N ALA A 59 9.54 -5.57 -8.42
CA ALA A 59 8.43 -5.74 -7.49
C ALA A 59 8.78 -6.72 -6.36
N ASP A 60 7.88 -6.80 -5.39
CA ASP A 60 7.72 -7.96 -4.52
C ASP A 60 6.41 -8.68 -4.86
N LYS A 61 6.16 -9.84 -4.23
CA LYS A 61 4.93 -10.62 -4.49
C LYS A 61 3.67 -9.79 -4.29
N THR A 62 3.60 -8.98 -3.24
CA THR A 62 2.40 -8.19 -2.90
C THR A 62 2.14 -7.14 -3.96
N VAL A 63 3.17 -6.36 -4.32
CA VAL A 63 3.06 -5.31 -5.35
C VAL A 63 2.69 -5.92 -6.70
N ARG A 64 3.32 -7.03 -7.09
CA ARG A 64 2.98 -7.72 -8.34
C ARG A 64 1.52 -8.18 -8.35
N THR A 65 1.06 -8.88 -7.31
CA THR A 65 -0.33 -9.35 -7.21
C THR A 65 -1.31 -8.17 -7.25
N ALA A 66 -1.04 -7.09 -6.51
CA ALA A 66 -1.88 -5.89 -6.50
C ALA A 66 -1.98 -5.23 -7.88
N SER A 67 -0.84 -4.96 -8.53
CA SER A 67 -0.81 -4.33 -9.85
C SER A 67 -1.52 -5.17 -10.90
N GLU A 68 -1.29 -6.48 -10.90
CA GLU A 68 -1.98 -7.39 -11.80
C GLU A 68 -3.50 -7.43 -11.57
N TYR A 69 -3.94 -7.43 -10.30
CA TYR A 69 -5.35 -7.40 -9.95
C TYR A 69 -6.01 -6.09 -10.43
N VAL A 70 -5.40 -4.94 -10.11
CA VAL A 70 -5.95 -3.63 -10.50
C VAL A 70 -6.01 -3.49 -12.02
N TRP A 71 -4.96 -3.91 -12.73
CA TRP A 71 -4.98 -3.92 -14.20
C TRP A 71 -6.18 -4.70 -14.76
N ARG A 72 -6.47 -5.89 -14.22
CA ARG A 72 -7.57 -6.75 -14.71
C ARG A 72 -8.96 -6.19 -14.40
N HIS A 73 -9.15 -5.64 -13.20
CA HIS A 73 -10.49 -5.25 -12.71
C HIS A 73 -10.85 -3.77 -12.91
N PHE A 74 -9.85 -2.92 -13.13
CA PHE A 74 -10.05 -1.49 -13.34
C PHE A 74 -9.50 -1.08 -14.71
N PRO A 75 -10.17 -1.44 -15.82
CA PRO A 75 -9.68 -1.18 -17.17
C PRO A 75 -9.43 0.31 -17.48
N GLN A 76 -10.13 1.21 -16.77
CA GLN A 76 -9.97 2.66 -16.88
C GLN A 76 -8.76 3.21 -16.11
N ALA A 77 -8.20 2.47 -15.16
CA ALA A 77 -7.08 2.97 -14.35
C ALA A 77 -5.82 3.15 -15.19
N GLY A 78 -5.18 4.32 -15.13
CA GLY A 78 -3.90 4.58 -15.79
C GLY A 78 -2.71 3.94 -15.08
N GLY A 79 -2.88 3.51 -13.83
CA GLY A 79 -1.83 2.90 -13.03
C GLY A 79 -2.19 2.86 -11.56
N LEU A 80 -1.17 2.60 -10.73
CA LEU A 80 -1.33 2.37 -9.30
C LEU A 80 -0.26 3.09 -8.48
N HIS A 81 -0.68 3.83 -7.46
CA HIS A 81 0.15 4.25 -6.34
C HIS A 81 0.07 3.23 -5.21
N ILE A 82 1.22 2.78 -4.71
CA ILE A 82 1.32 1.96 -3.50
C ILE A 82 1.64 2.87 -2.32
N LEU A 83 0.70 2.97 -1.38
CA LEU A 83 0.86 3.62 -0.08
C LEU A 83 0.96 2.58 1.02
N ASN A 84 1.44 2.97 2.20
CA ASN A 84 1.64 2.04 3.33
C ASN A 84 1.30 2.68 4.67
N LEU A 85 0.69 1.92 5.59
CA LEU A 85 0.48 2.37 6.97
C LEU A 85 1.79 2.84 7.59
N TYR A 86 2.87 2.09 7.42
CA TYR A 86 4.21 2.46 7.89
C TYR A 86 5.14 2.59 6.69
N ALA A 87 5.96 3.65 6.62
CA ALA A 87 6.92 3.78 5.52
C ALA A 87 8.19 2.93 5.74
N LEU A 88 8.44 2.47 6.97
CA LEU A 88 9.65 1.71 7.29
C LEU A 88 9.67 0.38 6.52
N ARG A 89 10.75 0.16 5.76
CA ARG A 89 10.88 -1.01 4.88
C ARG A 89 11.25 -2.27 5.67
N GLY A 90 10.45 -3.33 5.55
CA GLY A 90 10.69 -4.64 6.16
C GLY A 90 9.84 -5.73 5.56
N THR A 91 10.39 -6.93 5.44
CA THR A 91 9.62 -8.07 4.87
C THR A 91 8.71 -8.72 5.89
N ASP A 92 9.16 -8.79 7.14
CA ASP A 92 8.39 -9.36 8.24
C ASP A 92 7.85 -8.23 9.12
N SER A 93 6.53 -8.17 9.30
CA SER A 93 5.88 -7.20 10.18
C SER A 93 6.30 -7.35 11.65
N LYS A 94 6.84 -8.49 12.06
CA LYS A 94 7.48 -8.65 13.38
C LYS A 94 8.71 -7.76 13.53
N GLU A 95 9.50 -7.58 12.47
CA GLU A 95 10.67 -6.69 12.52
C GLU A 95 10.21 -5.23 12.68
N VAL A 96 9.17 -4.82 11.94
CA VAL A 96 8.53 -3.50 12.10
C VAL A 96 8.04 -3.32 13.54
N GLY A 97 7.36 -4.33 14.10
CA GLY A 97 6.92 -4.31 15.51
C GLY A 97 8.07 -4.27 16.51
N GLY A 98 9.20 -4.91 16.21
CA GLY A 98 10.43 -4.81 17.00
C GLY A 98 11.02 -3.40 16.97
N THR A 99 11.15 -2.82 15.79
CA THR A 99 11.62 -1.44 15.62
C THR A 99 10.67 -0.43 16.26
N LEU A 100 9.36 -0.64 16.19
CA LEU A 100 8.38 0.21 16.89
C LEU A 100 8.65 0.26 18.38
N ARG A 101 8.91 -0.89 19.03
CA ARG A 101 9.23 -0.94 20.46
C ARG A 101 10.54 -0.22 20.81
N GLN A 102 11.51 -0.23 19.91
CA GLN A 102 12.85 0.31 20.15
C GLN A 102 12.97 1.80 19.80
N GLN A 103 12.31 2.24 18.73
CA GLN A 103 12.50 3.56 18.11
C GLN A 103 11.22 4.43 18.16
N GLY A 104 10.08 3.84 18.54
CA GLY A 104 8.79 4.53 18.64
C GLY A 104 7.98 4.58 17.34
N GLU A 105 6.74 5.05 17.46
CA GLU A 105 5.77 5.12 16.36
C GLU A 105 6.22 6.06 15.24
N ALA A 106 6.70 7.25 15.59
CA ALA A 106 7.16 8.25 14.61
C ALA A 106 8.24 7.68 13.66
N TYR A 107 9.18 6.90 14.21
CA TYR A 107 10.23 6.27 13.42
C TYR A 107 9.67 5.24 12.43
N VAL A 108 8.75 4.37 12.84
CA VAL A 108 8.22 3.35 11.91
C VAL A 108 7.24 3.94 10.89
N ILE A 109 6.48 4.97 11.27
CA ILE A 109 5.59 5.71 10.38
C ILE A 109 6.42 6.37 9.27
N GLY A 110 7.53 7.00 9.64
CA GLY A 110 8.40 7.75 8.72
C GLY A 110 7.94 9.21 8.56
N PRO A 111 8.87 10.17 8.51
CA PRO A 111 8.57 11.59 8.70
C PRO A 111 7.65 12.19 7.63
N GLU A 112 7.73 11.72 6.38
CA GLU A 112 6.96 12.28 5.26
C GLU A 112 5.78 11.40 4.83
N ASN A 113 5.53 10.29 5.55
CA ASN A 113 4.56 9.29 5.10
C ASN A 113 3.14 9.86 5.03
N ASP A 114 2.70 10.56 6.07
CA ASP A 114 1.35 11.11 6.16
C ASP A 114 1.08 12.24 5.18
N ALA A 115 2.09 13.08 4.92
CA ALA A 115 2.03 14.10 3.89
C ALA A 115 1.90 13.46 2.50
N THR A 116 2.73 12.46 2.21
CA THR A 116 2.71 11.72 0.94
C THR A 116 1.38 10.99 0.73
N ILE A 117 0.81 10.40 1.79
CA ILE A 117 -0.51 9.75 1.74
C ILE A 117 -1.56 10.79 1.32
N ARG A 118 -1.67 11.92 2.03
CA ARG A 118 -2.67 12.96 1.72
C ARG A 118 -2.53 13.50 0.30
N GLU A 119 -1.31 13.84 -0.11
CA GLU A 119 -1.01 14.31 -1.47
C GLU A 119 -1.49 13.29 -2.51
N THR A 120 -1.13 12.02 -2.33
CA THR A 120 -1.49 10.96 -3.29
C THR A 120 -2.98 10.74 -3.35
N LEU A 121 -3.66 10.70 -2.19
CA LEU A 121 -5.10 10.51 -2.13
C LEU A 121 -5.88 11.65 -2.78
N SER A 122 -5.39 12.90 -2.68
CA SER A 122 -6.01 14.06 -3.33
C SER A 122 -6.05 13.96 -4.86
N ALA A 123 -5.17 13.16 -5.45
CA ALA A 123 -5.07 12.92 -6.89
C ALA A 123 -5.60 11.53 -7.32
N SER A 124 -6.07 10.70 -6.38
CA SER A 124 -6.56 9.35 -6.64
C SER A 124 -8.08 9.28 -6.45
N PRO A 125 -8.87 9.04 -7.51
CA PRO A 125 -10.33 9.00 -7.41
C PRO A 125 -10.84 7.79 -6.61
N ALA A 126 -10.05 6.73 -6.52
CA ALA A 126 -10.37 5.57 -5.71
C ALA A 126 -9.13 4.96 -5.04
N VAL A 127 -9.36 4.37 -3.87
CA VAL A 127 -8.37 3.72 -3.03
C VAL A 127 -8.82 2.32 -2.69
N ILE A 128 -7.91 1.35 -2.76
CA ILE A 128 -8.16 -0.01 -2.33
C ILE A 128 -7.37 -0.26 -1.03
N ILE A 129 -8.04 -0.67 0.05
CA ILE A 129 -7.38 -0.97 1.32
C ILE A 129 -7.03 -2.46 1.42
N ALA A 130 -5.80 -2.76 1.80
CA ALA A 130 -5.27 -4.13 1.76
C ALA A 130 -4.10 -4.38 2.74
N TRP A 131 -4.09 -3.69 3.89
CA TRP A 131 -3.00 -3.77 4.87
C TRP A 131 -3.04 -5.01 5.80
N GLY A 132 -4.12 -5.78 5.87
CA GLY A 132 -4.19 -6.96 6.73
C GLY A 132 -4.35 -6.64 8.22
N GLY A 133 -4.15 -7.65 9.08
CA GLY A 133 -4.07 -7.47 10.53
C GLY A 133 -2.64 -7.17 11.02
N HIS A 134 -2.48 -6.91 12.31
CA HIS A 134 -1.22 -6.46 12.93
C HIS A 134 0.00 -7.39 12.69
N ALA A 135 -0.19 -8.72 12.71
CA ALA A 135 0.80 -9.75 12.37
C ALA A 135 2.22 -9.53 12.97
N GLY A 136 2.30 -9.25 14.27
CA GLY A 136 3.57 -9.07 14.99
C GLY A 136 3.90 -7.62 15.36
N ILE A 137 3.20 -6.65 14.77
CA ILE A 137 3.15 -5.27 15.31
C ILE A 137 2.26 -5.30 16.57
N PRO A 138 2.62 -4.61 17.67
CA PRO A 138 1.78 -4.56 18.86
C PRO A 138 0.37 -4.03 18.53
N PRO A 139 -0.72 -4.69 19.00
CA PRO A 139 -2.08 -4.36 18.58
C PRO A 139 -2.49 -2.91 18.83
N VAL A 140 -2.24 -2.36 20.02
CA VAL A 140 -2.65 -1.00 20.39
C VAL A 140 -2.08 0.08 19.45
N PRO A 141 -0.76 0.18 19.21
CA PRO A 141 -0.23 1.16 18.26
C PRO A 141 -0.57 0.83 16.79
N TYR A 142 -0.81 -0.44 16.46
CA TYR A 142 -1.29 -0.81 15.13
C TYR A 142 -2.70 -0.26 14.87
N ASP A 143 -3.61 -0.44 15.83
CA ASP A 143 -4.98 0.04 15.76
C ASP A 143 -5.05 1.56 15.68
N ARG A 144 -4.29 2.26 16.53
CA ARG A 144 -4.18 3.73 16.44
C ARG A 144 -3.72 4.18 15.07
N ARG A 145 -2.74 3.48 14.47
CA ARG A 145 -2.25 3.82 13.13
C ARG A 145 -3.31 3.56 12.06
N VAL A 146 -4.01 2.45 12.14
CA VAL A 146 -5.13 2.13 11.23
C VAL A 146 -6.21 3.19 11.33
N GLU A 147 -6.65 3.54 12.54
CA GLU A 147 -7.68 4.56 12.79
C GLU A 147 -7.27 5.93 12.24
N HIS A 148 -6.02 6.34 12.46
CA HIS A 148 -5.48 7.57 11.88
C HIS A 148 -5.49 7.57 10.34
N CYS A 149 -5.08 6.46 9.71
CA CYS A 149 -5.12 6.35 8.25
C CYS A 149 -6.55 6.27 7.70
N LEU A 150 -7.50 5.69 8.43
CA LEU A 150 -8.92 5.71 8.08
C LEU A 150 -9.46 7.14 8.13
N GLY A 151 -9.08 7.96 9.11
CA GLY A 151 -9.42 9.38 9.14
C GLY A 151 -8.89 10.16 7.93
N ILE A 152 -7.63 9.92 7.53
CA ILE A 152 -7.07 10.52 6.31
C ILE A 152 -7.84 10.08 5.04
N LEU A 153 -8.30 8.83 4.98
CA LEU A 153 -9.09 8.33 3.86
C LEU A 153 -10.49 8.95 3.81
N ASP A 154 -11.13 9.16 4.95
CA ASP A 154 -12.42 9.84 5.05
C ASP A 154 -12.31 11.30 4.59
N GLU A 155 -11.24 12.00 5.01
CA GLU A 155 -10.93 13.36 4.57
C GLU A 155 -10.73 13.46 3.04
N SER A 156 -10.19 12.42 2.39
CA SER A 156 -9.85 12.47 0.96
C SER A 156 -11.07 12.40 0.04
N LYS A 157 -12.21 11.90 0.54
CA LYS A 157 -13.45 11.67 -0.22
C LYS A 157 -13.28 10.75 -1.45
N SER A 158 -12.16 10.05 -1.56
CA SER A 158 -11.93 9.05 -2.60
C SER A 158 -12.87 7.87 -2.40
N ALA A 159 -13.30 7.18 -3.46
CA ALA A 159 -14.06 5.94 -3.31
C ALA A 159 -13.17 4.85 -2.69
N ILE A 160 -13.63 4.19 -1.63
CA ILE A 160 -12.81 3.25 -0.85
C ILE A 160 -13.32 1.84 -1.08
N TRP A 161 -12.40 0.93 -1.40
CA TRP A 161 -12.70 -0.45 -1.75
C TRP A 161 -11.91 -1.42 -0.88
N ARG A 162 -12.51 -2.58 -0.57
CA ARG A 162 -11.82 -3.70 0.07
C ARG A 162 -12.19 -5.02 -0.57
N ASN A 163 -11.31 -6.00 -0.48
CA ASN A 163 -11.57 -7.35 -0.96
C ASN A 163 -12.58 -8.06 -0.05
N VAL A 164 -13.59 -8.71 -0.64
CA VAL A 164 -14.70 -9.36 0.10
C VAL A 164 -14.35 -10.73 0.67
N ARG A 165 -13.31 -11.39 0.15
CA ARG A 165 -13.04 -12.80 0.45
C ARG A 165 -12.75 -13.04 1.93
N LYS A 166 -12.09 -12.09 2.59
CA LYS A 166 -11.72 -12.17 4.01
C LYS A 166 -11.54 -10.77 4.59
N GLY A 167 -11.36 -10.70 5.90
CA GLY A 167 -11.01 -9.48 6.61
C GLY A 167 -12.22 -8.63 6.97
N SER A 168 -11.95 -7.51 7.61
CA SER A 168 -12.93 -6.53 8.05
C SER A 168 -12.61 -5.16 7.46
N GLU A 169 -13.40 -4.15 7.80
CA GLU A 169 -13.13 -2.76 7.42
C GLU A 169 -11.86 -2.25 8.11
N LYS A 170 -11.68 -2.59 9.39
CA LYS A 170 -10.46 -2.28 10.15
C LYS A 170 -9.24 -3.08 9.68
N TYR A 171 -9.42 -4.36 9.33
CA TYR A 171 -8.34 -5.26 8.89
C TYR A 171 -8.67 -5.91 7.54
N PRO A 172 -8.54 -5.18 6.42
CA PRO A 172 -8.88 -5.65 5.10
C PRO A 172 -7.95 -6.78 4.66
N PHE A 173 -8.42 -7.64 3.77
CA PHE A 173 -7.63 -8.78 3.34
C PHE A 173 -6.35 -8.37 2.58
N HIS A 174 -5.22 -8.93 3.01
CA HIS A 174 -3.91 -8.50 2.51
C HIS A 174 -3.67 -8.90 1.05
N ALA A 175 -3.22 -7.95 0.22
CA ALA A 175 -3.12 -8.10 -1.24
C ALA A 175 -2.24 -9.27 -1.71
N CYS A 176 -1.21 -9.65 -0.95
CA CYS A 176 -0.32 -10.79 -1.26
C CYS A 176 -1.06 -12.13 -1.48
N TYR A 177 -2.28 -12.26 -0.95
CA TYR A 177 -3.06 -13.49 -1.04
C TYR A 177 -4.22 -13.41 -2.02
N TRP A 178 -4.46 -12.27 -2.67
CA TRP A 178 -5.62 -12.12 -3.56
C TRP A 178 -5.56 -13.09 -4.73
N ALA A 179 -6.74 -13.60 -5.11
CA ALA A 179 -6.92 -14.32 -6.37
C ALA A 179 -7.46 -13.37 -7.43
N TYR A 180 -7.35 -13.76 -8.71
CA TYR A 180 -7.78 -12.91 -9.82
C TYR A 180 -9.29 -12.81 -9.96
N ASP A 181 -10.06 -13.72 -9.38
CA ASP A 181 -11.52 -13.73 -9.37
C ASP A 181 -12.11 -13.17 -8.07
N ASP A 182 -11.26 -12.75 -7.13
CA ASP A 182 -11.72 -12.04 -5.93
C ASP A 182 -12.49 -10.78 -6.33
N ARG A 183 -13.53 -10.44 -5.57
CA ARG A 183 -14.32 -9.22 -5.75
C ARG A 183 -13.95 -8.15 -4.73
N LEU A 184 -14.07 -6.89 -5.12
CA LEU A 184 -14.03 -5.77 -4.20
C LEU A 184 -15.45 -5.27 -3.89
N THR A 185 -15.62 -4.73 -2.69
CA THR A 185 -16.83 -4.04 -2.24
C THR A 185 -16.46 -2.63 -1.78
N PRO A 186 -17.34 -1.63 -1.96
CA PRO A 186 -17.14 -0.34 -1.33
C PRO A 186 -17.09 -0.49 0.21
N VAL A 187 -16.33 0.39 0.85
CA VAL A 187 -16.29 0.56 2.30
C VAL A 187 -17.08 1.82 2.63
N GLN A 188 -18.01 1.69 3.57
CA GLN A 188 -18.65 2.86 4.18
C GLN A 188 -17.81 3.26 5.37
N MET A 189 -17.31 4.50 5.37
CA MET A 189 -16.69 5.03 6.58
C MET A 189 -17.78 5.24 7.64
N PRO A 190 -17.47 4.95 8.92
CA PRO A 190 -18.43 5.09 10.02
C PRO A 190 -18.86 6.54 10.23
#